data_AF-A0A0Q9LXB0-F1
#
_entry.id   AF-A0A0Q9LXB0-F1
#
_cell.length_a   1.000
_cell.length_b   1.000
_cell.length_c   1.000
_cell.angle_alpha   90.00
_cell.angle_beta   90.00
_cell.angle_gamma   90.00
#
_symmetry.space_group_name_H-M   'P 1'
#
loop_
_entity.id
_entity.type
_entity.pdbx_description
1 polymer ?
#
loop_
_entity_poly.entity_id
_entity_poly.type
_entity_poly.pdbx_seq_one_letter_code
_entity_poly.pdbx_strand_id
1 'polypeptide(L)'
;MRSDTIRLLNLLQILSEVAIAVGYLLGLIPFVYAWSCAWVIPLVFVNLVFAILTGNGTTLKTIINIALAFLSLIPLLGYVFRFGGIVVSGLNMRELSKRRNNY
;
A
#
# COMPACT_ATOMS: atom_id res chain seq x y z
N MET A 1 10.44 1.92 21.36
CA MET A 1 10.20 3.17 20.60
C MET A 1 9.27 4.06 21.39
N ARG A 2 9.45 5.39 21.35
CA ARG A 2 8.56 6.34 22.01
C ARG A 2 7.17 6.28 21.33
N SER A 3 6.07 6.35 22.09
CA SER A 3 4.71 6.24 21.53
C SER A 3 4.41 7.24 20.40
N ASP A 4 5.01 8.43 20.46
CA ASP A 4 4.86 9.45 19.41
C ASP A 4 5.47 9.01 18.07
N THR A 5 6.61 8.33 18.12
CA THR A 5 7.28 7.77 16.95
C THR A 5 6.41 6.70 16.28
N ILE A 6 5.81 5.81 17.07
CA ILE A 6 4.91 4.74 16.59
C ILE A 6 3.66 5.34 15.94
N ARG A 7 3.06 6.38 16.53
CA ARG A 7 1.92 7.11 15.94
C ARG A 7 2.29 7.76 14.61
N LEU A 8 3.45 8.37 14.52
CA LEU A 8 3.90 9.07 13.32
C LEU A 8 4.22 8.09 12.17
N LEU A 9 4.89 6.98 12.49
CA LEU A 9 5.11 5.86 11.56
C LEU A 9 3.79 5.28 11.03
N ASN A 10 2.79 5.08 11.90
CA ASN A 10 1.46 4.64 11.49
C ASN A 10 0.77 5.63 10.54
N LEU A 11 0.90 6.93 10.80
CA LEU A 11 0.30 7.98 9.97
C LEU A 11 0.96 8.02 8.58
N LEU A 12 2.29 7.95 8.52
CA LEU A 12 3.04 7.84 7.27
C LEU A 12 2.70 6.58 6.48
N GLN A 13 2.51 5.45 7.17
CA GLN A 13 2.08 4.20 6.57
C GLN A 13 0.69 4.31 5.94
N ILE A 14 -0.27 4.93 6.62
CA ILE A 14 -1.61 5.20 6.04
C ILE A 14 -1.49 6.11 4.81
N LEU A 15 -0.73 7.20 4.89
CA LEU A 15 -0.53 8.10 3.74
C LEU A 15 0.10 7.38 2.54
N SER A 16 1.05 6.48 2.81
CA SER A 16 1.68 5.66 1.79
C SER A 16 0.68 4.70 1.15
N GLU A 17 -0.21 4.08 1.94
CA GLU A 17 -1.30 3.24 1.40
C GLU A 17 -2.31 4.03 0.55
N VAL A 18 -2.64 5.26 0.94
CA VAL A 18 -3.50 6.14 0.12
C VAL A 18 -2.83 6.41 -1.22
N ALA A 19 -1.55 6.79 -1.20
CA ALA A 19 -0.80 7.05 -2.43
C ALA A 19 -0.73 5.81 -3.33
N ILE A 20 -0.47 4.62 -2.76
CA ILE A 20 -0.45 3.35 -3.50
C ILE A 20 -1.82 3.05 -4.14
N ALA A 21 -2.91 3.21 -3.39
CA ALA A 21 -4.26 3.00 -3.91
C ALA A 21 -4.60 3.96 -5.06
N VAL A 22 -4.23 5.23 -4.92
CA VAL A 22 -4.37 6.25 -5.99
C VAL A 22 -3.52 5.88 -7.20
N GLY A 23 -2.30 5.40 -6.97
CA GLY A 23 -1.42 4.93 -8.05
C GLY A 23 -2.02 3.76 -8.82
N TYR A 24 -2.59 2.78 -8.13
CA TYR A 24 -3.30 1.69 -8.80
C TYR A 24 -4.51 2.16 -9.61
N LEU A 25 -5.29 3.11 -9.10
CA LEU A 25 -6.40 3.74 -9.82
C LEU A 25 -5.90 4.48 -11.08
N LEU A 26 -4.88 5.32 -10.96
CA LEU A 26 -4.30 6.05 -12.08
C LEU A 26 -3.67 5.11 -13.11
N GLY A 27 -3.11 3.99 -12.65
CA GLY A 27 -2.57 2.96 -13.52
C GLY A 27 -3.62 2.36 -14.46
N LEU A 28 -4.90 2.35 -14.09
CA LEU A 28 -5.99 1.87 -14.98
C LEU A 28 -6.08 2.69 -16.28
N ILE A 29 -5.47 3.86 -16.34
CA ILE A 29 -5.32 4.64 -17.57
C ILE A 29 -4.06 4.15 -18.30
N PRO A 30 -4.17 3.59 -19.52
CA PRO A 30 -3.04 2.99 -20.24
C PRO A 30 -1.82 3.91 -20.39
N PHE A 31 -2.05 5.22 -20.59
CA PHE A 31 -0.98 6.22 -20.74
C PHE A 31 -0.27 6.57 -19.44
N VAL A 32 -0.94 6.38 -18.30
CA VAL A 32 -0.42 6.66 -16.96
C VAL A 32 0.14 5.39 -16.31
N TYR A 33 -0.01 4.23 -16.97
CA TYR A 33 0.43 2.92 -16.50
C TYR A 33 1.90 2.89 -16.07
N ALA A 34 2.81 3.25 -16.98
CA ALA A 34 4.25 3.15 -16.74
C ALA A 34 4.71 4.18 -15.71
N TRP A 35 4.10 5.37 -15.76
CA TRP A 35 4.35 6.44 -14.79
C TRP A 35 3.91 6.05 -13.39
N SER A 36 2.72 5.45 -13.24
CA SER A 36 2.21 4.94 -11.97
C SER A 36 3.11 3.85 -11.38
N CYS A 37 3.51 2.86 -12.20
CA CYS A 37 4.39 1.78 -11.73
C CYS A 37 5.74 2.30 -11.21
N ALA A 38 6.27 3.37 -11.80
CA ALA A 38 7.58 3.93 -11.42
C ALA A 38 7.64 4.40 -9.96
N TRP A 39 6.54 4.90 -9.40
CA TRP A 39 6.49 5.39 -8.03
C TRP A 39 5.69 4.49 -7.08
N VAL A 40 4.72 3.70 -7.56
CA VAL A 40 3.95 2.76 -6.71
C VAL A 40 4.85 1.67 -6.14
N ILE A 41 5.72 1.08 -6.95
CA ILE A 41 6.63 -0.01 -6.52
C ILE A 41 7.53 0.44 -5.35
N PRO A 42 8.32 1.53 -5.47
CA PRO A 42 9.14 1.98 -4.35
C PRO A 42 8.33 2.38 -3.12
N LEU A 43 7.14 2.96 -3.30
CA LEU A 43 6.25 3.29 -2.17
C LEU A 43 5.77 2.05 -1.41
N VAL A 44 5.45 0.95 -2.10
CA VAL A 44 5.04 -0.30 -1.44
C VAL A 44 6.21 -0.90 -0.63
N PHE A 45 7.45 -0.79 -1.13
CA PHE A 45 8.65 -1.20 -0.38
C PHE A 45 8.86 -0.36 0.88
N VAL A 46 8.76 0.97 0.77
CA VAL A 46 8.86 1.87 1.93
C VAL A 46 7.76 1.54 2.96
N ASN A 47 6.56 1.25 2.47
CA ASN A 47 5.45 0.87 3.32
C ASN A 47 5.67 -0.47 4.05
N LEU A 48 6.39 -1.42 3.44
CA LEU A 48 6.78 -2.66 4.11
C LEU A 48 7.78 -2.39 5.23
N VAL A 49 8.76 -1.52 5.01
CA VAL A 49 9.73 -1.13 6.04
C VAL A 49 9.00 -0.52 7.24
N PHE A 50 8.03 0.37 7.01
CA PHE A 50 7.19 0.91 8.08
C PHE A 50 6.37 -0.18 8.79
N ALA A 51 5.76 -1.11 8.05
CA ALA A 51 4.99 -2.21 8.64
C ALA A 51 5.85 -3.12 9.54
N ILE A 52 7.06 -3.45 9.12
CA ILE A 52 8.01 -4.27 9.89
C ILE A 52 8.47 -3.53 11.15
N LEU A 53 8.82 -2.25 11.03
CA LEU A 53 9.30 -1.44 12.15
C LEU A 53 8.21 -1.18 13.20
N THR A 54 6.96 -1.08 12.78
CA THR A 54 5.86 -0.71 13.68
C THR A 54 5.19 -1.95 14.29
N GLY A 55 5.27 -3.13 13.66
CA GLY A 55 4.76 -4.39 14.21
C GLY A 55 3.23 -4.51 14.24
N ASN A 56 2.53 -3.77 13.37
CA ASN A 56 1.08 -3.52 13.47
C ASN A 56 0.19 -4.67 12.98
N GLY A 57 0.77 -5.80 12.59
CA GLY A 57 0.06 -6.92 11.95
C GLY A 57 -0.29 -6.69 10.47
N THR A 58 0.07 -5.54 9.89
CA THR A 58 -0.16 -5.23 8.46
C THR A 58 0.92 -5.83 7.55
N THR A 59 2.02 -6.33 8.11
CA THR A 59 3.21 -6.81 7.37
C THR A 59 2.85 -7.81 6.28
N LEU A 60 2.01 -8.79 6.61
CA LEU A 60 1.60 -9.84 5.68
C LEU A 60 0.79 -9.28 4.50
N LYS A 61 -0.07 -8.29 4.76
CA LYS A 61 -0.86 -7.60 3.74
C LYS A 61 0.00 -6.67 2.89
N THR A 62 1.01 -6.02 3.46
CA THR A 62 1.97 -5.22 2.70
C THR A 62 2.84 -6.08 1.78
N ILE A 63 3.26 -7.27 2.23
CA ILE A 63 3.96 -8.25 1.37
C ILE A 63 3.08 -8.68 0.19
N ILE A 64 1.80 -8.95 0.42
CA ILE A 64 0.85 -9.24 -0.66
C ILE A 64 0.75 -8.04 -1.62
N ASN A 65 0.73 -6.82 -1.08
CA ASN A 65 0.68 -5.60 -1.90
C ASN A 65 1.94 -5.43 -2.78
N ILE A 66 3.12 -5.88 -2.30
CA ILE A 66 4.34 -5.93 -3.12
C ILE A 66 4.17 -6.93 -4.26
N ALA A 67 3.71 -8.15 -3.96
CA ALA A 67 3.47 -9.16 -4.99
C ALA A 67 2.47 -8.65 -6.04
N LEU A 68 1.41 -7.97 -5.62
CA LEU A 68 0.43 -7.34 -6.51
C LEU A 68 1.03 -6.19 -7.32
N ALA A 69 1.92 -5.38 -6.75
CA ALA A 69 2.62 -4.31 -7.46
C ALA A 69 3.52 -4.89 -8.57
N PHE A 70 4.27 -5.95 -8.29
CA PHE A 70 5.10 -6.64 -9.28
C PHE A 70 4.27 -7.40 -10.33
N LEU A 71 3.15 -8.00 -9.95
CA LEU A 71 2.23 -8.63 -10.90
C LEU A 71 1.52 -7.59 -11.77
N SER A 72 1.37 -6.35 -11.28
CA SER A 72 0.83 -5.22 -12.04
C SER A 72 1.76 -4.67 -13.13
N LEU A 73 3.01 -5.14 -13.21
CA LEU A 73 3.95 -4.83 -14.29
C LEU A 73 3.61 -5.57 -15.60
N ILE A 74 2.75 -6.59 -15.56
CA ILE A 74 2.26 -7.28 -16.75
C ILE A 74 1.12 -6.43 -17.36
N PRO A 75 1.26 -5.82 -18.56
CA PRO A 75 0.31 -4.81 -19.05
C PRO A 75 -1.13 -5.30 -19.25
N LEU A 76 -1.33 -6.57 -19.59
CA LEU A 76 -2.66 -7.16 -19.83
C LEU A 76 -3.27 -7.79 -18.57
N LEU A 77 -2.48 -8.57 -17.80
CA LEU A 77 -2.94 -9.19 -16.55
C LEU A 77 -2.95 -8.22 -15.36
N GLY A 78 -2.18 -7.15 -15.44
CA GLY A 78 -1.97 -6.16 -14.38
C GLY A 78 -3.24 -5.39 -14.01
N TYR A 79 -4.21 -5.28 -14.92
CA TYR A 79 -5.52 -4.70 -14.60
C TYR A 79 -6.26 -5.49 -13.52
N VAL A 80 -6.19 -6.83 -13.55
CA VAL A 80 -6.81 -7.71 -12.54
C VAL A 80 -6.07 -7.57 -11.20
N PHE A 81 -4.74 -7.57 -11.23
CA PHE A 81 -3.93 -7.42 -10.04
C PHE A 81 -4.04 -6.04 -9.39
N ARG A 82 -4.31 -4.98 -10.16
CA ARG A 82 -4.60 -3.64 -9.63
C ARG A 82 -5.95 -3.55 -8.94
N PHE A 83 -6.98 -4.20 -9.50
CA PHE A 83 -8.24 -4.35 -8.77
C PHE A 83 -8.03 -5.07 -7.43
N GLY A 84 -7.22 -6.14 -7.43
CA GLY A 84 -6.79 -6.80 -6.20
C GLY A 84 -6.04 -5.87 -5.24
N GLY A 85 -5.09 -5.07 -5.75
CA GLY A 85 -4.29 -4.11 -4.98
C GLY A 85 -5.14 -3.00 -4.34
N ILE A 86 -6.16 -2.52 -5.04
CA ILE A 86 -7.14 -1.55 -4.52
C ILE A 86 -7.91 -2.16 -3.34
N VAL A 87 -8.41 -3.40 -3.51
CA VAL A 87 -9.18 -4.10 -2.46
C VAL A 87 -8.30 -4.35 -1.22
N VAL A 88 -7.08 -4.86 -1.41
CA VAL A 88 -6.15 -5.14 -0.31
C VAL A 88 -5.75 -3.85 0.42
N SER A 89 -5.48 -2.77 -0.31
CA SER A 89 -5.17 -1.47 0.30
C SER A 89 -6.35 -0.91 1.09
N GLY A 90 -7.58 -1.07 0.59
CA GLY A 90 -8.79 -0.71 1.32
C GLY A 90 -9.00 -1.53 2.61
N LEU A 91 -8.67 -2.83 2.58
CA LEU A 91 -8.71 -3.69 3.77
C LEU A 91 -7.64 -3.30 4.81
N ASN A 92 -6.46 -2.87 4.38
CA ASN A 92 -5.43 -2.34 5.28
C ASN A 92 -5.88 -1.05 5.98
N MET A 93 -6.40 -0.09 5.21
CA MET A 93 -6.91 1.18 5.76
C MET A 93 -8.01 0.95 6.80
N ARG A 94 -8.91 0.00 6.54
CA ARG A 94 -10.02 -0.31 7.43
C ARG A 94 -9.54 -0.94 8.75
N GLU A 95 -8.49 -1.76 8.69
CA GLU A 95 -7.91 -2.38 9.89
C GLU A 95 -7.05 -1.40 10.71
N LEU A 96 -6.30 -0.52 10.04
CA LEU A 96 -5.56 0.58 10.66
C LEU A 96 -6.51 1.60 11.32
N SER A 97 -7.63 1.95 10.67
CA SER A 97 -8.65 2.85 11.25
C SER A 97 -9.34 2.23 12.47
N LYS A 98 -9.61 0.91 12.46
CA LYS A 98 -10.18 0.21 13.61
C LYS A 98 -9.23 0.23 14.82
N ARG A 99 -7.92 0.06 14.60
CA ARG A 99 -6.93 0.12 15.68
C ARG A 99 -6.71 1.54 16.22
N ARG A 100 -6.84 2.57 15.37
CA ARG A 100 -6.78 3.97 15.80
C ARG A 100 -7.93 4.38 16.73
N ASN A 101 -9.12 3.81 16.54
CA ASN A 101 -10.31 4.15 17.34
C ASN A 101 -10.40 3.43 18.71
N ASN A 102 -9.44 2.53 18.99
CA ASN A 102 -9.32 1.81 20.27
C ASN A 102 -8.23 2.38 21.20
N TYR A 103 -7.69 3.55 20.87
CA TYR A 103 -6.79 4.37 21.70
C TYR A 103 -7.35 5.78 21.83
#